data_AF-A0A0G4GRV6-F1
#
_entry.id   AF-A0A0G4GRV6-F1
#
_cell.length_a   1.000
_cell.length_b   1.000
_cell.length_c   1.000
_cell.angle_alpha   90.00
_cell.angle_beta   90.00
_cell.angle_gamma   90.00
#
_symmetry.space_group_name_H-M   'P 1'
#
loop_
_entity.id
_entity.type
_entity.pdbx_description
1 polymer ?
#
loop_
_entity_poly.entity_id
_entity_poly.type
_entity_poly.pdbx_seq_one_letter_code
_entity_poly.pdbx_strand_id
1 'polypeptide(L)'
;MSSTFAKHLSEKIVSSFVVSPFSGRNSVWTLGSIVAFGVPAGWFGVWSKLLKRSDPSYNRQMRLAERSRIWVGTFVVPSFCEELLWRVLLLPRPVLVGGGFFGWAPLPEGIYLWGPVSLALYVAAHPLCGLLFRRNHVFRFFSDWRFLLITAYLGIWCTIVYLQTASIWPPVTLHWLTVAVWQQFLGGAQMLAGRSRSSEVEPSGRPPHECLNADTNIRPNTMIEEEGPEGPSLSPSRHD
;
A
#
# COMPACT_ATOMS: atom_id res chain seq x y z
N MET A 1 -9.32 -16.80 -36.82
CA MET A 1 -8.70 -17.03 -35.50
C MET A 1 -9.26 -16.13 -34.39
N SER A 2 -9.61 -14.85 -34.62
CA SER A 2 -10.09 -13.97 -33.53
C SER A 2 -11.48 -14.31 -32.99
N SER A 3 -12.42 -14.80 -33.82
CA SER A 3 -13.80 -15.07 -33.40
C SER A 3 -13.93 -16.25 -32.43
N THR A 4 -13.15 -17.32 -32.61
CA THR A 4 -13.15 -18.50 -31.73
C THR A 4 -12.50 -18.19 -30.39
N PHE A 5 -11.39 -17.45 -30.38
CA PHE A 5 -10.72 -17.02 -29.16
C PHE A 5 -11.62 -16.07 -28.33
N ALA A 6 -12.22 -15.07 -28.98
CA ALA A 6 -13.12 -14.13 -28.30
C ALA A 6 -14.34 -14.83 -27.70
N LYS A 7 -14.93 -15.79 -28.41
CA LYS A 7 -16.03 -16.63 -27.88
C LYS A 7 -15.59 -17.42 -26.66
N HIS A 8 -14.48 -18.16 -26.75
CA HIS A 8 -13.98 -18.96 -25.63
C HIS A 8 -13.65 -18.11 -24.39
N LEU A 9 -13.03 -16.93 -24.59
CA LEU A 9 -12.76 -15.99 -23.52
C LEU A 9 -14.04 -15.44 -22.89
N SER A 10 -15.04 -15.09 -23.71
CA SER A 10 -16.33 -14.59 -23.22
C SER A 10 -17.08 -15.64 -22.40
N GLU A 11 -17.10 -16.90 -22.84
CA GLU A 11 -17.73 -18.01 -22.12
C GLU A 11 -17.04 -18.28 -20.79
N LYS A 12 -15.70 -18.24 -20.78
CA LYS A 12 -14.90 -18.37 -19.57
C LYS A 12 -15.23 -17.27 -18.57
N ILE A 13 -15.22 -16.00 -19.02
CA ILE A 13 -15.61 -14.86 -18.19
C ILE A 13 -17.02 -15.08 -17.63
N VAL A 14 -18.03 -15.24 -18.48
CA VAL A 14 -19.43 -15.40 -18.02
C VAL A 14 -19.56 -16.53 -17.02
N SER A 15 -18.96 -17.70 -17.29
CA SER A 15 -19.05 -18.85 -16.39
C SER A 15 -18.42 -18.61 -15.01
N SER A 16 -17.31 -17.88 -14.93
CA SER A 16 -16.64 -17.55 -13.66
C SER A 16 -17.45 -16.57 -12.80
N PHE A 17 -18.32 -15.76 -13.41
CA PHE A 17 -19.18 -14.81 -12.71
C PHE A 17 -20.50 -15.44 -12.22
N VAL A 18 -21.04 -16.38 -12.99
CA VAL A 18 -22.36 -17.00 -12.73
C VAL A 18 -22.32 -17.95 -11.53
N VAL A 19 -21.16 -18.49 -11.18
CA VAL A 19 -21.00 -19.31 -9.97
C VAL A 19 -21.11 -18.43 -8.72
N SER A 20 -22.22 -18.59 -7.99
CA SER A 20 -22.54 -17.79 -6.80
C SER A 20 -21.39 -17.78 -5.79
N PRO A 21 -20.97 -16.60 -5.28
CA PRO A 21 -19.98 -16.50 -4.20
C PRO A 21 -20.40 -17.23 -2.93
N PHE A 22 -21.72 -17.39 -2.72
CA PHE A 22 -22.30 -17.86 -1.46
C PHE A 22 -22.99 -19.22 -1.58
N SER A 23 -22.63 -20.02 -2.60
CA SER A 23 -22.95 -21.45 -2.52
C SER A 23 -22.22 -22.07 -1.33
N GLY A 24 -22.82 -23.04 -0.64
CA GLY A 24 -22.24 -23.60 0.59
C GLY A 24 -20.80 -24.08 0.43
N ARG A 25 -20.47 -24.71 -0.71
CA ARG A 25 -19.10 -25.14 -1.04
C ARG A 25 -18.15 -23.95 -1.23
N ASN A 26 -18.57 -22.92 -1.94
CA ASN A 26 -17.72 -21.74 -2.19
C ASN A 26 -17.47 -20.95 -0.91
N SER A 27 -18.45 -20.87 -0.02
CA SER A 27 -18.28 -20.25 1.29
C SER A 27 -17.26 -20.98 2.15
N VAL A 28 -17.26 -22.32 2.16
CA VAL A 28 -16.24 -23.10 2.89
C VAL A 28 -14.85 -22.84 2.34
N TRP A 29 -14.66 -22.89 1.02
CA TRP A 29 -13.36 -22.60 0.41
C TRP A 29 -12.91 -21.15 0.63
N THR A 30 -13.83 -20.20 0.60
CA THR A 30 -13.53 -18.78 0.86
C THR A 30 -13.10 -18.57 2.30
N LEU A 31 -13.90 -19.01 3.27
CA LEU A 31 -13.59 -18.86 4.70
C LEU A 31 -12.34 -19.66 5.09
N GLY A 32 -12.23 -20.89 4.61
CA GLY A 32 -11.09 -21.76 4.84
C GLY A 32 -9.80 -21.14 4.30
N SER A 33 -9.82 -20.57 3.10
CA SER A 33 -8.65 -19.89 2.52
C SER A 33 -8.30 -18.60 3.24
N ILE A 34 -9.28 -17.80 3.71
CA ILE A 34 -9.03 -16.62 4.53
C ILE A 34 -8.25 -17.00 5.80
N VAL A 35 -8.66 -18.07 6.49
CA VAL A 35 -7.96 -18.54 7.70
C VAL A 35 -6.59 -19.13 7.34
N ALA A 36 -6.56 -20.03 6.36
CA ALA A 36 -5.36 -20.78 5.99
C ALA A 36 -4.26 -19.88 5.40
N PHE A 37 -4.61 -18.81 4.70
CA PHE A 37 -3.68 -17.77 4.29
C PHE A 37 -3.41 -16.77 5.43
N GLY A 38 -4.47 -16.24 6.04
CA GLY A 38 -4.39 -15.07 6.91
C GLY A 38 -3.62 -15.32 8.20
N VAL A 39 -3.75 -16.51 8.81
CA VAL A 39 -3.04 -16.83 10.06
C VAL A 39 -1.53 -16.95 9.81
N PRO A 40 -1.03 -17.78 8.86
CA PRO A 40 0.40 -17.84 8.58
C PRO A 40 0.98 -16.52 8.04
N ALA A 41 0.28 -15.84 7.14
CA ALA A 41 0.75 -14.57 6.58
C ALA A 41 0.80 -13.46 7.64
N GLY A 42 -0.22 -13.38 8.50
CA GLY A 42 -0.26 -12.44 9.63
C GLY A 42 0.85 -12.71 10.63
N TRP A 43 1.03 -13.97 11.04
CA TRP A 43 2.11 -14.38 11.93
C TRP A 43 3.48 -14.02 11.34
N PHE A 44 3.77 -14.47 10.12
CA PHE A 44 5.05 -14.21 9.44
C PHE A 44 5.28 -12.72 9.23
N GLY A 45 4.26 -11.97 8.85
CA GLY A 45 4.37 -10.53 8.63
C GLY A 45 4.68 -9.73 9.90
N VAL A 46 4.08 -10.11 11.04
CA VAL A 46 4.40 -9.50 12.35
C VAL A 46 5.79 -9.93 12.82
N TRP A 47 6.10 -11.22 12.77
CA TRP A 47 7.38 -11.78 13.19
C TRP A 47 8.56 -11.18 12.41
N SER A 48 8.40 -11.04 11.09
CA SER A 48 9.43 -10.47 10.20
C SER A 48 9.50 -8.94 10.22
N LYS A 49 8.66 -8.28 11.04
CA LYS A 49 8.50 -6.81 11.14
C LYS A 49 8.07 -6.11 9.85
N LEU A 50 7.53 -6.88 8.90
CA LEU A 50 6.99 -6.36 7.65
C LEU A 50 5.65 -5.64 7.89
N LEU A 51 4.76 -6.27 8.66
CA LEU A 51 3.47 -5.71 9.07
C LEU A 51 3.66 -4.88 10.35
N LYS A 52 3.17 -3.64 10.34
CA LYS A 52 3.26 -2.72 11.47
C LYS A 52 1.87 -2.23 11.81
N ARG A 53 1.48 -2.24 13.09
CA ARG A 53 0.17 -1.72 13.47
C ARG A 53 0.02 -0.26 13.03
N SER A 54 -1.11 0.05 12.39
CA SER A 54 -1.45 1.42 12.00
C SER A 54 -1.45 2.35 13.21
N ASP A 55 -0.93 3.57 13.00
CA ASP A 55 -0.93 4.60 14.03
C ASP A 55 -2.38 4.94 14.47
N PRO A 56 -2.73 4.85 15.76
CA PRO A 56 -4.07 5.19 16.25
C PRO A 56 -4.50 6.62 15.91
N SER A 57 -3.56 7.58 15.89
CA SER A 57 -3.82 8.98 15.57
C SER A 57 -4.15 9.15 14.08
N TYR A 58 -3.43 8.43 13.21
CA TYR A 58 -3.74 8.40 11.77
C TYR A 58 -5.15 7.88 11.53
N ASN A 59 -5.50 6.75 12.14
CA ASN A 59 -6.83 6.15 11.99
C ASN A 59 -7.93 7.05 12.56
N ARG A 60 -7.71 7.72 13.70
CA ARG A 60 -8.70 8.62 14.30
C ARG A 60 -9.01 9.82 13.41
N GLN A 61 -8.01 10.33 12.70
CA GLN A 61 -8.16 11.48 11.81
C GLN A 61 -8.80 11.12 10.46
N MET A 62 -8.75 9.84 10.05
CA MET A 62 -9.33 9.41 8.78
C MET A 62 -10.85 9.60 8.75
N ARG A 63 -11.31 10.38 7.77
CA ARG A 63 -12.73 10.58 7.51
C ARG A 63 -13.37 9.28 7.02
N LEU A 64 -14.68 9.12 7.24
CA LEU A 64 -15.43 7.95 6.75
C LEU A 64 -15.27 7.76 5.23
N ALA A 65 -15.24 8.86 4.48
CA ALA A 65 -15.01 8.86 3.04
C ALA A 65 -13.62 8.34 2.64
N GLU A 66 -12.58 8.55 3.45
CA GLU A 66 -11.23 8.05 3.17
C GLU A 66 -11.13 6.55 3.45
N ARG A 67 -11.78 6.11 4.53
CA ARG A 67 -11.90 4.68 4.86
C ARG A 67 -12.64 3.96 3.74
N SER A 68 -13.80 4.46 3.32
CA SER A 68 -14.57 3.83 2.24
C SER A 68 -13.81 3.82 0.92
N ARG A 69 -13.03 4.87 0.61
CA ARG A 69 -12.12 4.88 -0.55
C ARG A 69 -11.08 3.76 -0.51
N ILE A 70 -10.51 3.43 0.64
CA ILE A 70 -9.58 2.29 0.75
C ILE A 70 -10.32 0.99 0.46
N TRP A 71 -11.45 0.74 1.11
CA TRP A 71 -12.20 -0.50 0.94
C TRP A 71 -12.71 -0.70 -0.50
N VAL A 72 -13.36 0.32 -1.07
CA VAL A 72 -13.87 0.26 -2.44
C VAL A 72 -12.73 0.29 -3.46
N GLY A 73 -11.72 1.13 -3.23
CA GLY A 73 -10.56 1.25 -4.11
C GLY A 73 -9.83 -0.08 -4.23
N THR A 74 -9.45 -0.69 -3.10
CA THR A 74 -8.73 -1.96 -3.08
C THR A 74 -9.54 -3.12 -3.64
N PHE A 75 -10.87 -3.08 -3.51
CA PHE A 75 -11.74 -4.06 -4.17
C PHE A 75 -11.60 -4.01 -5.69
N VAL A 76 -11.66 -2.81 -6.29
CA VAL A 76 -11.55 -2.66 -7.75
C VAL A 76 -10.10 -2.85 -8.21
N VAL A 77 -9.18 -2.08 -7.64
CA VAL A 77 -7.73 -2.14 -7.91
C VAL A 77 -6.98 -2.14 -6.57
N PRO A 78 -6.24 -3.21 -6.23
CA PRO A 78 -5.78 -4.25 -7.15
C PRO A 78 -6.75 -5.42 -7.37
N SER A 79 -7.64 -5.74 -6.42
CA SER A 79 -8.12 -7.12 -6.29
C SER A 79 -8.95 -7.62 -7.48
N PHE A 80 -10.04 -6.96 -7.84
CA PHE A 80 -10.88 -7.43 -8.95
C PHE A 80 -10.14 -7.45 -10.28
N CYS A 81 -9.45 -6.35 -10.63
CA CYS A 81 -8.72 -6.26 -11.89
C CYS A 81 -7.56 -7.27 -12.00
N GLU A 82 -6.78 -7.44 -10.94
CA GLU A 82 -5.68 -8.39 -10.93
C GLU A 82 -6.18 -9.84 -10.95
N GLU A 83 -7.23 -10.17 -10.20
CA GLU A 83 -7.79 -11.53 -10.26
C GLU A 83 -8.34 -11.86 -11.65
N LEU A 84 -8.98 -10.90 -12.35
CA LEU A 84 -9.38 -11.10 -13.74
C LEU A 84 -8.18 -11.37 -14.64
N LEU A 85 -7.11 -10.59 -14.50
CA LEU A 85 -5.91 -10.76 -15.31
C LEU A 85 -5.21 -12.10 -15.03
N TRP A 86 -4.94 -12.41 -13.78
CA TRP A 86 -4.12 -13.58 -13.45
C TRP A 86 -4.93 -14.87 -13.49
N ARG A 87 -6.20 -14.88 -13.07
CA ARG A 87 -6.96 -16.14 -12.91
C ARG A 87 -7.87 -16.40 -14.10
N VAL A 88 -8.55 -15.36 -14.59
CA VAL A 88 -9.47 -15.52 -15.73
C VAL A 88 -8.74 -15.46 -17.06
N LEU A 89 -7.76 -14.58 -17.25
CA LEU A 89 -7.05 -14.52 -18.53
C LEU A 89 -5.95 -15.60 -18.63
N LEU A 90 -5.10 -15.71 -17.60
CA LEU A 90 -3.84 -16.47 -17.71
C LEU A 90 -3.93 -17.95 -17.30
N LEU A 91 -4.75 -18.31 -16.31
CA LEU A 91 -4.88 -19.71 -15.87
C LEU A 91 -5.89 -20.50 -16.70
N PRO A 92 -5.70 -21.82 -16.90
CA PRO A 92 -6.70 -22.67 -17.53
C PRO A 92 -8.02 -22.67 -16.73
N ARG A 93 -9.15 -22.86 -17.43
CA ARG A 93 -10.46 -22.92 -16.78
C ARG A 93 -10.55 -24.21 -15.95
N PRO A 94 -10.91 -24.14 -14.66
CA PRO A 94 -11.23 -25.33 -13.88
C PRO A 94 -12.55 -25.94 -14.37
N VAL A 95 -12.59 -27.26 -14.51
CA VAL A 95 -13.83 -28.00 -14.77
C VAL A 95 -14.31 -28.58 -13.45
N LEU A 96 -15.49 -28.18 -12.98
CA LEU A 96 -16.11 -28.73 -11.77
C LEU A 96 -16.63 -30.14 -12.06
N VAL A 97 -15.73 -31.12 -12.21
CA VAL A 97 -16.07 -32.55 -12.25
C VAL A 97 -15.53 -33.18 -10.98
N GLY A 98 -16.41 -33.74 -10.15
CA GLY A 98 -15.99 -34.61 -9.05
C GLY A 98 -15.21 -33.89 -7.95
N GLY A 99 -15.93 -33.46 -6.93
CA GLY A 99 -15.36 -33.00 -5.67
C GLY A 99 -16.54 -32.77 -4.75
N GLY A 100 -16.72 -33.63 -3.76
CA GLY A 100 -17.75 -33.43 -2.74
C GLY A 100 -17.60 -32.08 -2.04
N PHE A 101 -18.46 -31.80 -1.06
CA PHE A 101 -18.45 -30.53 -0.34
C PHE A 101 -17.06 -30.17 0.27
N PHE A 102 -16.25 -31.18 0.59
CA PHE A 102 -14.86 -31.05 1.09
C PHE A 102 -13.80 -31.64 0.14
N GLY A 103 -14.18 -32.01 -1.08
CA GLY A 103 -13.28 -32.67 -2.03
C GLY A 103 -12.46 -31.69 -2.85
N TRP A 104 -11.25 -32.11 -3.23
CA TRP A 104 -10.40 -31.40 -4.17
C TRP A 104 -10.90 -31.65 -5.60
N ALA A 105 -11.12 -30.58 -6.36
CA ALA A 105 -11.37 -30.64 -7.79
C ALA A 105 -10.11 -31.11 -8.53
N PRO A 106 -10.25 -31.88 -9.62
CA PRO A 106 -9.13 -32.27 -10.46
C PRO A 106 -8.46 -31.04 -11.09
N LEU A 107 -7.15 -31.14 -11.24
CA LEU A 107 -6.34 -30.08 -11.83
C LEU A 107 -6.45 -30.12 -13.37
N PRO A 108 -6.68 -28.97 -14.04
CA PRO A 108 -6.71 -28.93 -15.50
C PRO A 108 -5.30 -29.11 -16.08
N GLU A 109 -5.18 -29.80 -17.22
CA GLU A 109 -3.90 -30.21 -17.83
C GLU A 109 -2.89 -29.07 -18.03
N GLY A 110 -3.35 -27.85 -18.26
CA GLY A 110 -2.49 -26.67 -18.44
C GLY A 110 -1.92 -26.06 -17.15
N ILE A 111 -2.35 -26.49 -15.96
CA ILE A 111 -2.02 -25.79 -14.70
C ILE A 111 -0.54 -25.93 -14.32
N TYR A 112 0.09 -27.05 -14.70
CA TYR A 112 1.49 -27.32 -14.34
C TYR A 112 2.46 -26.36 -15.02
N LEU A 113 2.09 -25.83 -16.20
CA LEU A 113 2.86 -24.80 -16.90
C LEU A 113 2.36 -23.39 -16.56
N TRP A 114 1.06 -23.15 -16.72
CA TRP A 114 0.49 -21.80 -16.59
C TRP A 114 0.35 -21.34 -15.15
N GLY A 115 0.23 -22.25 -14.18
CA GLY A 115 0.21 -21.93 -12.76
C GLY A 115 1.50 -21.24 -12.31
N PRO A 116 2.68 -21.86 -12.48
CA PRO A 116 3.96 -21.24 -12.16
C PRO A 116 4.23 -19.94 -12.94
N VAL A 117 3.91 -19.91 -14.25
CA VAL A 117 4.08 -18.70 -15.08
C VAL A 117 3.22 -17.55 -14.56
N SER A 118 1.93 -17.81 -14.28
CA SER A 118 1.02 -16.81 -13.73
C SER A 118 1.47 -16.32 -12.35
N LEU A 119 1.96 -17.22 -11.49
CA LEU A 119 2.45 -16.85 -10.17
C LEU A 119 3.71 -16.00 -10.26
N ALA A 120 4.66 -16.37 -11.12
CA ALA A 120 5.89 -15.63 -11.33
C ALA A 120 5.61 -14.21 -11.85
N LEU A 121 4.72 -14.08 -12.84
CA LEU A 121 4.32 -12.78 -13.38
C LEU A 121 3.57 -11.93 -12.33
N TYR A 122 2.67 -12.54 -11.56
CA TYR A 122 1.98 -11.88 -10.46
C TYR A 122 2.96 -11.32 -9.42
N VAL A 123 3.93 -12.12 -8.97
CA VAL A 123 4.94 -11.70 -7.99
C VAL A 123 5.85 -10.62 -8.59
N ALA A 124 6.32 -10.79 -9.83
CA ALA A 124 7.18 -9.83 -10.51
C ALA A 124 6.49 -8.47 -10.77
N ALA A 125 5.17 -8.47 -10.98
CA ALA A 125 4.41 -7.24 -11.20
C ALA A 125 4.51 -6.26 -10.03
N HIS A 126 4.77 -6.72 -8.81
CA HIS A 126 4.83 -5.86 -7.63
C HIS A 126 6.04 -4.91 -7.60
N PRO A 127 7.30 -5.37 -7.74
CA PRO A 127 8.44 -4.46 -7.85
C PRO A 127 8.37 -3.59 -9.11
N LEU A 128 7.81 -4.12 -10.21
CA LEU A 128 7.53 -3.36 -11.43
C LEU A 128 6.56 -2.19 -11.17
N CYS A 129 5.45 -2.44 -10.44
CA CYS A 129 4.54 -1.39 -9.99
C CYS A 129 5.27 -0.37 -9.11
N GLY A 130 6.08 -0.83 -8.15
CA GLY A 130 6.89 0.04 -7.30
C GLY A 130 7.82 0.98 -8.10
N LEU A 131 8.39 0.48 -9.20
CA LEU A 131 9.24 1.23 -10.11
C LEU A 131 8.44 2.27 -10.92
N LEU A 132 7.29 1.87 -11.46
CA LEU A 132 6.45 2.73 -12.30
C LEU A 132 5.83 3.91 -11.52
N PHE A 133 5.51 3.73 -10.24
CA PHE A 133 4.94 4.79 -9.40
C PHE A 133 5.98 5.76 -8.79
N ARG A 134 7.28 5.63 -9.14
CA ARG A 134 8.39 6.55 -8.81
C ARG A 134 8.49 7.01 -7.34
N ARG A 135 8.05 6.18 -6.39
CA ARG A 135 8.23 6.44 -4.96
C ARG A 135 9.24 5.45 -4.40
N ASN A 136 10.46 5.92 -4.10
CA ASN A 136 11.56 5.08 -3.62
C ASN A 136 11.19 4.21 -2.41
N HIS A 137 10.34 4.69 -1.50
CA HIS A 137 9.88 3.89 -0.35
C HIS A 137 8.89 2.78 -0.74
N VAL A 138 8.02 3.00 -1.74
CA VAL A 138 7.10 1.99 -2.27
C VAL A 138 7.87 0.91 -3.01
N PHE A 139 8.83 1.30 -3.86
CA PHE A 139 9.71 0.35 -4.56
C PHE A 139 10.49 -0.54 -3.59
N ARG A 140 11.07 0.04 -2.54
CA ARG A 140 11.78 -0.72 -1.49
C ARG A 140 10.88 -1.73 -0.79
N PHE A 141 9.63 -1.37 -0.49
CA PHE A 141 8.69 -2.27 0.16
C PHE A 141 8.23 -3.39 -0.78
N PHE A 142 7.86 -3.08 -2.03
CA PHE A 142 7.41 -4.08 -3.00
C PHE A 142 8.54 -4.94 -3.59
N SER A 143 9.80 -4.58 -3.37
CA SER A 143 10.96 -5.40 -3.71
C SER A 143 11.50 -6.20 -2.50
N ASP A 144 10.92 -6.03 -1.32
CA ASP A 144 11.33 -6.77 -0.13
C ASP A 144 10.96 -8.26 -0.29
N TRP A 145 11.94 -9.14 -0.12
CA TRP A 145 11.73 -10.59 -0.29
C TRP A 145 10.64 -11.14 0.65
N ARG A 146 10.44 -10.55 1.83
CA ARG A 146 9.38 -10.96 2.78
C ARG A 146 8.00 -10.59 2.24
N PHE A 147 7.88 -9.41 1.65
CA PHE A 147 6.66 -8.98 0.98
C PHE A 147 6.38 -9.91 -0.20
N LEU A 148 7.37 -10.14 -1.06
CA LEU A 148 7.24 -11.03 -2.21
C LEU A 148 6.87 -12.46 -1.81
N LEU A 149 7.36 -12.95 -0.67
CA LEU A 149 6.98 -14.26 -0.16
C LEU A 149 5.51 -14.31 0.27
N ILE A 150 5.02 -13.32 1.01
CA ILE A 150 3.59 -13.22 1.38
C ILE A 150 2.73 -13.04 0.14
N THR A 151 3.17 -12.22 -0.82
CA THR A 151 2.51 -12.04 -2.11
C THR A 151 2.43 -13.35 -2.87
N ALA A 152 3.53 -14.09 -3.03
CA ALA A 152 3.53 -15.41 -3.66
C ALA A 152 2.55 -16.36 -2.95
N TYR A 153 2.53 -16.35 -1.61
CA TYR A 153 1.63 -17.17 -0.81
C TYR A 153 0.15 -16.80 -1.02
N LEU A 154 -0.18 -15.52 -1.08
CA LEU A 154 -1.52 -15.03 -1.45
C LEU A 154 -1.88 -15.48 -2.87
N GLY A 155 -0.91 -15.37 -3.78
CA GLY A 155 -1.05 -15.76 -5.17
C GLY A 155 -1.43 -17.23 -5.35
N ILE A 156 -0.75 -18.11 -4.60
CA ILE A 156 -1.03 -19.54 -4.53
C ILE A 156 -2.42 -19.81 -4.00
N TRP A 157 -2.82 -19.19 -2.88
CA TRP A 157 -4.15 -19.42 -2.29
C TRP A 157 -5.28 -18.91 -3.18
N CYS A 158 -5.10 -17.76 -3.84
CA CYS A 158 -6.06 -17.26 -4.83
C CYS A 158 -6.19 -18.24 -6.02
N THR A 159 -5.08 -18.84 -6.48
CA THR A 159 -5.11 -19.89 -7.52
C THR A 159 -5.83 -21.14 -7.03
N ILE A 160 -5.52 -21.64 -5.82
CA ILE A 160 -6.18 -22.81 -5.24
C ILE A 160 -7.68 -22.56 -5.16
N VAL A 161 -8.11 -21.46 -4.53
CA VAL A 161 -9.54 -21.19 -4.33
C VAL A 161 -10.27 -20.99 -5.66
N TYR A 162 -9.63 -20.37 -6.66
CA TYR A 162 -10.17 -20.26 -8.01
C TYR A 162 -10.40 -21.64 -8.65
N LEU A 163 -9.40 -22.54 -8.58
CA LEU A 163 -9.50 -23.88 -9.15
C LEU A 163 -10.55 -24.74 -8.43
N GLN A 164 -10.69 -24.57 -7.12
CA GLN A 164 -11.63 -25.35 -6.31
C GLN A 164 -13.09 -24.89 -6.43
N THR A 165 -13.32 -23.63 -6.79
CA THR A 165 -14.66 -23.04 -6.85
C THR A 165 -15.13 -22.75 -8.28
N ALA A 166 -14.21 -22.69 -9.25
CA ALA A 166 -14.45 -22.17 -10.59
C ALA A 166 -15.14 -20.79 -10.60
N SER A 167 -14.95 -20.01 -9.53
CA SER A 167 -15.57 -18.71 -9.32
C SER A 167 -14.49 -17.67 -9.11
N ILE A 168 -14.70 -16.48 -9.66
CA ILE A 168 -13.78 -15.36 -9.47
C ILE A 168 -13.99 -14.66 -8.12
N TRP A 169 -15.13 -14.86 -7.47
CA TRP A 169 -15.47 -14.12 -6.25
C TRP A 169 -14.67 -14.56 -5.02
N PRO A 170 -14.43 -15.86 -4.75
CA PRO A 170 -13.57 -16.29 -3.66
C PRO A 170 -12.14 -15.71 -3.71
N PRO A 171 -11.38 -15.79 -4.83
CA PRO A 171 -10.05 -15.20 -4.88
C PRO A 171 -10.09 -13.67 -4.79
N VAL A 172 -11.08 -13.00 -5.41
CA VAL A 172 -11.26 -11.54 -5.28
C VAL A 172 -11.48 -11.15 -3.83
N THR A 173 -12.32 -11.89 -3.10
CA THR A 173 -12.62 -11.63 -1.69
C THR A 173 -11.38 -11.82 -0.82
N LEU A 174 -10.65 -12.92 -1.02
CA LEU A 174 -9.43 -13.21 -0.28
C LEU A 174 -8.37 -12.12 -0.50
N HIS A 175 -8.11 -11.75 -1.76
CA HIS A 175 -7.15 -10.72 -2.12
C HIS A 175 -7.59 -9.34 -1.57
N TRP A 176 -8.86 -8.98 -1.76
CA TRP A 176 -9.41 -7.72 -1.30
C TRP A 176 -9.29 -7.54 0.20
N LEU A 177 -9.76 -8.51 0.99
CA LEU A 177 -9.67 -8.44 2.44
C LEU A 177 -8.21 -8.36 2.91
N THR A 178 -7.31 -9.10 2.28
CA THR A 178 -5.88 -9.06 2.60
C THR A 178 -5.31 -7.65 2.43
N VAL A 179 -5.53 -7.02 1.27
CA VAL A 179 -4.97 -5.70 0.96
C VAL A 179 -5.69 -4.60 1.75
N ALA A 180 -7.02 -4.67 1.88
CA ALA A 180 -7.80 -3.69 2.63
C ALA A 180 -7.44 -3.70 4.13
N VAL A 181 -7.33 -4.88 4.74
CA VAL A 181 -6.91 -5.02 6.15
C VAL A 181 -5.49 -4.52 6.33
N TRP A 182 -4.58 -4.85 5.42
CA TRP A 182 -3.21 -4.35 5.48
C TRP A 182 -3.15 -2.82 5.41
N GLN A 183 -3.84 -2.20 4.46
CA GLN A 183 -3.84 -0.74 4.31
C GLN A 183 -4.49 -0.05 5.52
N GLN A 184 -5.62 -0.55 6.01
CA GLN A 184 -6.38 0.11 7.06
C GLN A 184 -5.76 -0.10 8.46
N PHE A 185 -5.25 -1.28 8.75
CA PHE A 185 -4.90 -1.68 10.12
C PHE A 185 -3.43 -2.04 10.33
N LEU A 186 -2.70 -2.40 9.26
CA LEU A 186 -1.33 -2.94 9.36
C LEU A 186 -0.30 -2.08 8.62
N GLY A 187 -0.49 -0.76 8.65
CA GLY A 187 0.55 0.19 8.28
C GLY A 187 0.66 0.46 6.78
N GLY A 188 -0.14 -0.20 5.94
CA GLY A 188 -0.05 -0.09 4.49
C GLY A 188 -0.40 1.31 3.97
N ALA A 189 -1.47 1.93 4.47
CA ALA A 189 -1.86 3.28 4.04
C ALA A 189 -0.80 4.33 4.40
N GLN A 190 -0.20 4.24 5.58
CA GLN A 190 0.88 5.14 6.01
C GLN A 190 2.15 4.93 5.19
N MET A 191 2.48 3.67 4.88
CA MET A 191 3.60 3.32 4.01
C MET A 191 3.42 3.93 2.62
N LEU A 192 2.25 3.75 2.00
CA LEU A 192 1.94 4.28 0.67
C LEU A 192 1.87 5.81 0.63
N ALA A 193 1.50 6.45 1.75
CA ALA A 193 1.49 7.90 1.92
C ALA A 193 2.87 8.49 2.27
N GLY A 194 3.91 7.66 2.49
CA GLY A 194 5.24 8.12 2.87
C GLY A 194 5.36 8.65 4.31
N ARG A 195 4.41 8.35 5.20
CA ARG A 195 4.43 8.74 6.63
C ARG A 195 4.99 7.62 7.51
N SER A 196 6.20 7.15 7.22
CA SER A 196 6.96 6.37 8.21
C SER A 196 7.41 7.33 9.32
N ARG A 197 7.17 6.97 10.59
CA ARG A 197 7.38 7.76 11.81
C ARG A 197 8.87 8.14 12.05
N SER A 198 9.50 8.89 11.14
CA SER A 198 10.82 9.51 11.29
C SER A 198 10.72 10.96 11.76
N SER A 199 9.52 11.46 12.06
CA SER A 199 9.29 12.81 12.59
C SER A 199 9.01 12.84 14.10
N GLU A 200 9.24 11.73 14.81
CA GLU A 200 8.90 11.61 16.23
C GLU A 200 10.02 10.90 17.00
N VAL A 201 11.26 11.37 16.84
CA VAL A 201 12.27 11.51 17.92
C VAL A 201 13.26 12.59 17.47
N GLU A 202 12.87 13.85 17.57
CA GLU A 202 13.80 14.86 18.08
C GLU A 202 13.03 15.60 19.17
N PRO A 203 13.27 15.31 20.46
CA PRO A 203 12.94 16.28 21.49
C PRO A 203 13.95 17.43 21.29
N SER A 204 13.68 18.27 20.30
CA SER A 204 14.32 19.56 20.14
C SER A 204 13.80 20.42 21.29
N GLY A 205 14.34 20.18 22.48
CA GLY A 205 14.42 21.15 23.56
C GLY A 205 15.41 22.23 23.18
N ARG A 206 15.25 22.83 22.00
CA ARG A 206 16.01 23.98 21.57
C ARG A 206 15.14 25.20 21.91
N PRO A 207 15.44 25.94 22.99
CA PRO A 207 14.74 27.19 23.27
C PRO A 207 14.90 28.13 22.07
N PRO A 208 13.96 29.08 21.88
CA PRO A 208 14.06 30.03 20.80
C PRO A 208 15.42 30.71 20.88
N HIS A 209 16.14 30.72 19.75
CA HIS A 209 17.39 31.45 19.61
C HIS A 209 17.12 32.95 19.80
N GLU A 210 17.08 33.37 21.05
CA GLU A 210 17.44 34.70 21.50
C GLU A 210 18.95 34.65 21.73
N CYS A 211 19.71 35.03 20.71
CA CYS A 211 21.11 35.46 20.75
C CYS A 211 21.59 35.64 19.30
N LEU A 212 21.28 36.79 18.70
CA LEU A 212 22.09 37.36 17.63
C LEU A 212 22.15 38.87 17.84
N ASN A 213 23.39 39.33 18.04
CA ASN A 213 23.90 40.70 17.98
C ASN A 213 23.98 41.49 19.29
N ALA A 214 24.89 41.07 20.16
CA ALA A 214 25.75 42.01 20.88
C ALA A 214 27.22 41.67 20.57
N ASP A 215 27.90 42.68 20.03
CA ASP A 215 29.34 42.91 20.04
C ASP A 215 30.30 41.83 19.50
N THR A 216 30.80 42.08 18.30
CA THR A 216 32.25 42.17 18.09
C THR A 216 32.49 42.93 16.79
N ASN A 217 32.75 44.24 16.89
CA ASN A 217 33.51 44.91 15.84
C ASN A 217 34.69 45.65 16.45
N ILE A 218 35.85 45.22 15.96
CA ILE A 218 37.19 45.54 16.37
C ILE A 218 37.53 46.96 15.87
N ARG A 219 37.98 47.84 16.75
CA ARG A 219 38.78 49.05 16.41
C ARG A 219 40.21 48.60 16.07
N PRO A 220 41.02 49.29 15.20
CA PRO A 220 41.40 50.69 15.44
C PRO A 220 41.77 51.59 14.22
N ASN A 221 42.04 52.86 14.58
CA ASN A 221 42.81 53.92 13.90
C ASN A 221 42.13 54.88 12.90
N THR A 222 41.91 56.11 13.38
CA THR A 222 42.43 57.40 12.87
C THR A 222 41.86 58.48 13.81
N MET A 223 42.63 59.05 14.76
CA MET A 223 43.49 60.24 14.61
C MET A 223 42.88 61.28 13.67
N ILE A 224 42.23 62.30 14.24
CA ILE A 224 42.41 63.73 13.94
C ILE A 224 41.68 64.52 15.04
N GLU A 225 42.41 65.46 15.61
CA GLU A 225 42.02 66.52 16.54
C GLU A 225 40.98 67.45 15.92
N GLU A 226 40.11 68.06 16.72
CA GLU A 226 40.11 69.52 16.96
C GLU A 226 39.00 69.89 17.95
N GLU A 227 39.43 70.41 19.10
CA GLU A 227 38.63 71.23 20.00
C GLU A 227 38.48 72.64 19.42
N GLY A 228 37.30 73.26 19.56
CA GLY A 228 37.13 74.69 19.29
C GLY A 228 35.69 75.18 19.48
N PRO A 229 35.47 76.42 19.92
CA PRO A 229 34.87 76.64 21.24
C PRO A 229 33.49 77.32 21.24
N GLU A 230 32.93 77.31 22.45
CA GLU A 230 31.77 78.08 22.93
C GLU A 230 31.71 79.52 22.39
N GLY A 231 30.53 79.90 21.89
CA GLY A 231 30.14 81.29 21.62
C GLY A 231 28.91 81.66 22.47
N PRO A 232 28.90 82.82 23.16
CA PRO A 232 27.84 83.19 24.10
C PRO A 232 26.82 84.18 23.54
N SER A 233 25.62 84.20 24.15
CA SER A 233 24.69 85.35 24.25
C SER A 233 23.99 85.77 22.93
N LEU A 234 22.74 86.23 22.80
CA LEU A 234 21.84 87.07 23.59
C LEU A 234 20.36 86.79 23.19
N SER A 235 19.47 87.06 24.14
CA SER A 235 18.01 87.35 24.10
C SER A 235 17.57 88.47 23.13
N PRO A 236 16.32 89.03 23.15
CA PRO A 236 14.91 88.53 23.27
C PRO A 236 13.93 89.17 22.23
N SER A 237 12.64 88.78 22.24
CA SER A 237 11.37 89.49 21.81
C SER A 237 10.43 88.45 21.18
N ARG A 238 9.14 88.23 21.51
CA ARG A 238 7.94 89.01 21.91
C ARG A 238 7.37 89.94 20.84
N HIS A 239 6.06 89.75 20.58
CA HIS A 239 5.13 90.43 19.67
C HIS A 239 5.17 89.85 18.24
N ASP A 240 4.10 89.30 17.66
CA ASP A 240 2.65 89.58 17.80
C ASP A 240 1.76 88.32 17.95
#